data_AF-A0AAU3T648-F1
#
_entry.id   AF-A0AAU3T648-F1
#
_cell.length_a   1.000
_cell.length_b   1.000
_cell.length_c   1.000
_cell.angle_alpha   90.00
_cell.angle_beta   90.00
_cell.angle_gamma   90.00
#
_symmetry.space_group_name_H-M   'P 1'
#
loop_
_entity.id
_entity.type
_entity.pdbx_description
1 polymer ?
#
loop_
_entity_poly.entity_id
_entity_poly.type
_entity_poly.pdbx_seq_one_letter_code
_entity_poly.pdbx_strand_id
1 'polypeptide(L)'
;MLRVHFTAEGLLDVTFASEPLPLVEPSMALIAWQRVDEQAVFGRWRNRIGRELPDRARPLLDPLRPDGDDPQFVEPLSRSPEEGLAALRDAGPG
;
A
#
# COMPACT_ATOMS: atom_id res chain seq x y z
N MET A 1 -21.49 1.86 14.81
CA MET A 1 -20.74 0.61 15.04
C MET A 1 -21.25 -0.43 14.05
N LEU A 2 -20.41 -0.93 13.13
CA LEU A 2 -20.81 -1.92 12.14
C LEU A 2 -20.80 -3.33 12.78
N ARG A 3 -21.91 -4.05 12.74
CA ARG A 3 -21.99 -5.47 13.17
C ARG A 3 -22.09 -6.35 11.92
N VAL A 4 -21.00 -7.04 11.59
CA VAL A 4 -20.95 -8.01 10.49
C VAL A 4 -21.31 -9.38 11.04
N HIS A 5 -22.37 -10.01 10.50
CA HIS A 5 -22.72 -11.40 10.82
C HIS A 5 -22.07 -12.31 9.77
N PHE A 6 -20.98 -12.94 10.16
CA PHE A 6 -20.23 -13.88 9.31
C PHE A 6 -20.60 -15.31 9.70
N THR A 7 -21.33 -16.01 8.84
CA THR A 7 -21.83 -17.37 9.09
C THR A 7 -20.84 -18.44 8.64
N ALA A 8 -21.10 -19.70 8.98
CA ALA A 8 -20.29 -20.82 8.52
C ALA A 8 -20.32 -20.98 6.99
N GLU A 9 -21.44 -20.69 6.36
CA GLU A 9 -21.57 -20.66 4.90
C GLU A 9 -20.67 -19.58 4.30
N GLY A 10 -20.64 -18.39 4.91
CA GLY A 10 -19.73 -17.32 4.50
C GLY A 10 -18.26 -17.71 4.59
N LEU A 11 -17.87 -18.55 5.55
CA LEU A 11 -16.51 -19.08 5.65
C LEU A 11 -16.15 -20.00 4.47
N LEU A 12 -17.11 -20.81 3.99
CA LEU A 12 -16.89 -21.72 2.88
C LEU A 12 -16.72 -20.98 1.53
N ASP A 13 -17.25 -19.76 1.43
CA ASP A 13 -17.12 -18.91 0.24
C ASP A 13 -15.85 -18.04 0.26
N VAL A 14 -15.06 -18.05 1.35
CA VAL A 14 -13.79 -17.32 1.40
C VAL A 14 -12.76 -17.97 0.49
N THR A 15 -12.22 -17.17 -0.41
CA THR A 15 -11.08 -17.55 -1.24
C THR A 15 -9.87 -16.70 -0.88
N PHE A 16 -8.70 -17.32 -0.93
CA PHE A 16 -7.44 -16.60 -0.79
C PHE A 16 -6.97 -16.17 -2.16
N ALA A 17 -6.59 -14.90 -2.29
CA ALA A 17 -5.86 -14.45 -3.46
C ALA A 17 -4.53 -15.22 -3.54
N SER A 18 -4.14 -15.61 -4.75
CA SER A 18 -2.87 -16.30 -4.99
C SER A 18 -1.65 -15.38 -4.77
N GLU A 19 -1.88 -14.07 -4.86
CA GLU A 19 -0.86 -13.03 -4.77
C GLU A 19 -1.39 -11.88 -3.90
N PRO A 20 -0.50 -11.08 -3.28
CA PRO A 20 -0.87 -9.83 -2.64
C PRO A 20 -1.55 -8.87 -3.61
N LEU A 21 -2.31 -7.90 -3.07
CA LEU A 21 -2.82 -6.80 -3.90
C LEU A 21 -1.64 -6.06 -4.56
N PRO A 22 -1.71 -5.77 -5.87
CA PRO A 22 -0.56 -5.27 -6.63
C PRO A 22 0.09 -4.00 -6.09
N LEU A 23 -0.69 -3.12 -5.45
CA LEU A 23 -0.21 -1.84 -4.94
C LEU A 23 0.20 -1.86 -3.46
N VAL A 24 -0.08 -2.95 -2.73
CA VAL A 24 0.28 -3.05 -1.30
C VAL A 24 1.79 -3.08 -1.10
N GLU A 25 2.52 -3.88 -1.89
CA GLU A 25 3.98 -3.96 -1.77
C GLU A 25 4.70 -2.63 -2.03
N PRO A 26 4.43 -1.88 -3.13
CA PRO A 26 5.07 -0.59 -3.35
C PRO A 26 4.66 0.46 -2.30
N SER A 27 3.41 0.44 -1.81
CA SER A 27 2.96 1.30 -0.71
C SER A 27 3.76 1.04 0.56
N MET A 28 3.85 -0.22 0.99
CA MET A 28 4.66 -0.62 2.15
C MET A 28 6.14 -0.27 1.98
N ALA A 29 6.69 -0.40 0.78
CA ALA A 29 8.08 0.00 0.51
C ALA A 29 8.27 1.51 0.71
N LEU A 30 7.35 2.35 0.26
CA LEU A 30 7.43 3.80 0.49
C LEU A 30 7.25 4.17 1.97
N ILE A 31 6.36 3.50 2.69
CA ILE A 31 6.19 3.66 4.14
C ILE A 31 7.49 3.29 4.86
N ALA A 32 8.04 2.09 4.58
CA ALA A 32 9.27 1.59 5.19
C ALA A 32 10.50 2.47 4.88
N TRP A 33 10.50 3.11 3.71
CA TRP A 33 11.53 4.06 3.32
C TRP A 33 11.51 5.35 4.16
N GLN A 34 10.32 5.83 4.53
CA GLN A 34 10.14 7.05 5.34
C GLN A 34 10.46 6.84 6.83
N ARG A 35 10.41 5.59 7.31
CA ARG A 35 10.69 5.27 8.71
C ARG A 35 12.17 5.46 9.06
N VAL A 36 12.43 5.70 10.34
CA VAL A 36 13.79 5.92 10.88
C VAL A 36 14.26 4.84 11.85
N ASP A 37 13.42 3.85 12.14
CA ASP A 37 13.75 2.71 12.98
C ASP A 37 14.59 1.67 12.23
N GLU A 38 15.02 0.60 12.92
CA GLU A 38 15.65 -0.58 12.28
C GLU A 38 16.82 -0.26 11.32
N GLN A 39 17.62 0.76 11.65
CA GLN A 39 18.69 1.27 10.78
C GLN A 39 19.74 0.21 10.41
N ALA A 40 19.97 -0.77 11.28
CA ALA A 40 20.88 -1.89 11.00
C ALA A 40 20.41 -2.77 9.83
N VAL A 41 19.09 -2.88 9.63
CA VAL A 41 18.46 -3.67 8.56
C VAL A 41 18.23 -2.79 7.33
N PHE A 42 17.56 -1.65 7.50
CA PHE A 42 17.05 -0.86 6.37
C PHE A 42 17.91 0.36 6.00
N GLY A 43 18.86 0.80 6.84
CA GLY A 43 19.56 2.08 6.63
C GLY A 43 20.31 2.15 5.30
N ARG A 44 20.99 1.07 4.87
CA ARG A 44 21.66 1.02 3.56
C ARG A 44 20.67 1.07 2.40
N TRP A 45 19.56 0.34 2.53
CA TRP A 45 18.51 0.33 1.51
C TRP A 45 17.83 1.71 1.41
N ARG A 46 17.49 2.36 2.52
CA ARG A 46 16.89 3.71 2.53
C ARG A 46 17.77 4.76 1.89
N ASN A 47 19.07 4.76 2.22
CA ASN A 47 20.03 5.68 1.62
C ASN A 47 20.16 5.49 0.11
N ARG A 48 20.17 4.23 -0.36
CA ARG A 48 20.21 3.94 -1.79
C ARG A 48 18.93 4.39 -2.49
N ILE A 49 17.77 3.97 -1.98
CA ILE A 49 16.47 4.34 -2.55
C ILE A 49 16.28 5.85 -2.54
N GLY A 50 16.67 6.56 -1.47
CA GLY A 50 16.55 8.02 -1.43
C GLY A 50 17.37 8.76 -2.50
N ARG A 51 18.40 8.12 -3.07
CA ARG A 51 19.18 8.65 -4.20
C ARG A 51 18.63 8.26 -5.56
N GLU A 52 17.88 7.16 -5.62
CA GLU A 52 17.34 6.56 -6.85
C GLU A 52 15.85 6.91 -7.07
N LEU A 53 15.16 7.34 -6.01
CA LEU A 53 13.73 7.61 -6.03
C LEU A 53 13.44 8.80 -6.96
N PRO A 54 12.65 8.61 -8.03
CA PRO A 54 12.31 9.69 -8.94
C PRO A 54 11.52 10.79 -8.24
N ASP A 55 11.77 12.05 -8.56
CA ASP A 55 11.02 13.17 -7.96
C ASP A 55 9.51 13.08 -8.18
N ARG A 56 9.08 12.45 -9.28
CA ARG A 56 7.66 12.17 -9.56
C ARG A 56 6.97 11.26 -8.53
N ALA A 57 7.73 10.53 -7.70
CA ALA A 57 7.20 9.68 -6.66
C ALA A 57 7.04 10.42 -5.31
N ARG A 58 7.64 11.61 -5.15
CA ARG A 58 7.54 12.39 -3.90
C ARG A 58 6.10 12.72 -3.47
N PRO A 59 5.16 13.03 -4.39
CA PRO A 59 3.76 13.27 -3.99
C PRO A 59 3.07 12.08 -3.33
N LEU A 60 3.59 10.85 -3.48
CA LEU A 60 3.03 9.66 -2.83
C LEU A 60 3.36 9.60 -1.33
N LEU A 61 4.32 10.40 -0.85
CA LEU A 61 4.72 10.42 0.56
C LEU A 61 3.68 11.12 1.46
N ASP A 62 2.86 12.01 0.89
CA ASP A 62 1.80 12.69 1.63
C ASP A 62 0.65 11.74 2.02
N PRO A 63 0.10 10.91 1.11
CA PRO A 63 -0.93 9.94 1.46
C PRO A 63 -0.37 8.65 2.10
N LEU A 64 0.88 8.26 1.84
CA LEU A 64 1.51 7.08 2.44
C LEU A 64 2.35 7.48 3.65
N ARG A 65 1.76 7.50 4.83
CA ARG A 65 2.40 7.99 6.05
C ARG A 65 3.31 6.93 6.67
N PRO A 66 4.40 7.30 7.35
CA PRO A 66 5.33 6.34 7.97
C PRO A 66 4.74 5.52 9.13
N ASP A 67 3.59 5.95 9.66
CA ASP A 67 2.80 5.22 10.66
C ASP A 67 1.86 4.18 10.04
N GLY A 68 1.72 4.16 8.70
CA GLY A 68 0.86 3.24 7.96
C GLY A 68 -0.63 3.56 8.06
N ASP A 69 -1.00 4.74 8.58
CA ASP A 69 -2.37 5.23 8.62
C ASP A 69 -2.75 5.86 7.27
N ASP A 70 -2.77 5.00 6.26
CA ASP A 70 -2.93 5.39 4.86
C ASP A 70 -4.41 5.39 4.45
N PRO A 71 -4.84 6.32 3.58
CA PRO A 71 -6.18 6.27 3.03
C PRO A 71 -6.41 4.97 2.25
N GLN A 72 -7.56 4.30 2.49
CA GLN A 72 -7.90 3.03 1.82
C GLN A 72 -7.88 3.11 0.28
N PHE A 73 -8.06 4.30 -0.29
CA PHE A 73 -8.02 4.47 -1.74
C PHE A 73 -6.63 4.22 -2.33
N VAL A 74 -5.55 4.32 -1.52
CA VAL A 74 -4.16 4.13 -1.98
C VAL A 74 -3.86 2.65 -2.31
N GLU A 75 -4.65 1.74 -1.75
CA GLU A 75 -4.53 0.29 -1.94
C GLU A 75 -5.86 -0.31 -2.47
N PRO A 76 -6.26 0.06 -3.70
CA PRO A 76 -7.52 -0.41 -4.27
C PRO A 76 -7.52 -1.92 -4.48
N LEU A 77 -8.68 -2.55 -4.22
CA LEU A 77 -8.93 -3.93 -4.60
C LEU A 77 -8.81 -4.08 -6.12
N SER A 78 -7.69 -4.62 -6.58
CA SER A 78 -7.32 -4.73 -7.99
C SER A 78 -6.61 -6.07 -8.22
N ARG A 79 -6.73 -6.60 -9.44
CA ARG A 79 -6.09 -7.87 -9.82
C ARG A 79 -4.79 -7.67 -10.58
N SER A 80 -4.52 -6.43 -11.02
CA SER A 80 -3.29 -6.06 -11.71
C SER A 80 -2.78 -4.67 -11.29
N PRO A 81 -1.47 -4.40 -11.44
CA PRO A 81 -0.91 -3.07 -11.24
C PRO A 81 -1.62 -1.99 -12.08
N GLU A 82 -1.98 -2.32 -13.32
CA GLU A 82 -2.63 -1.39 -14.24
C GLU A 82 -4.03 -0.99 -13.75
N GLU A 83 -4.81 -1.96 -13.28
CA GLU A 83 -6.13 -1.73 -12.67
C GLU A 83 -6.01 -0.88 -11.41
N GLY A 84 -5.06 -1.20 -10.53
CA GLY A 84 -4.85 -0.43 -9.31
C GLY A 84 -4.47 1.03 -9.59
N LEU A 85 -3.54 1.24 -10.52
CA LEU A 85 -3.15 2.59 -10.95
C LEU A 85 -4.29 3.35 -11.63
N ALA A 86 -5.17 2.67 -12.36
CA ALA A 86 -6.35 3.29 -12.94
C ALA A 86 -7.34 3.72 -11.84
N ALA A 87 -7.60 2.85 -10.85
CA ALA A 87 -8.46 3.15 -9.72
C ALA A 87 -7.97 4.33 -8.89
N LEU A 88 -6.65 4.45 -8.66
CA LEU A 88 -6.06 5.62 -7.98
C LEU A 88 -6.32 6.93 -8.71
N ARG A 89 -6.22 6.92 -10.05
CA ARG A 89 -6.46 8.13 -10.86
C ARG A 89 -7.93 8.54 -10.85
N ASP A 90 -8.84 7.57 -10.81
CA ASP A 90 -10.28 7.80 -10.78
C ASP A 90 -10.76 8.30 -9.41
N ALA A 91 -10.16 7.79 -8.33
CA ALA A 91 -10.46 8.23 -6.97
C ALA A 91 -10.19 9.74 -6.75
N GLY A 92 -9.20 10.29 -7.48
CA GLY A 92 -8.80 11.70 -7.42
C GLY A 92 -8.28 12.13 -6.03
N PRO A 93 -7.56 13.26 -5.93
CA PRO A 93 -7.47 13.96 -4.66
C PRO A 93 -8.85 14.61 -4.40
N GLY A 94 -9.50 14.22 -3.31
CA GLY A 94 -10.67 14.96 -2.81
C GLY A 94 -10.32 16.41 -2.44
#